data_AF-A0A6J7KUU7-F1
#
_entry.id   AF-A0A6J7KUU7-F1
#
_cell.length_a   1.000
_cell.length_b   1.000
_cell.length_c   1.000
_cell.angle_alpha   90.00
_cell.angle_beta   90.00
_cell.angle_gamma   90.00
#
_symmetry.space_group_name_H-M   'P 1'
#
loop_
_entity.id
_entity.type
_entity.pdbx_description
1 polymer ?
#
loop_
_entity_poly.entity_id
_entity_poly.type
_entity_poly.pdbx_seq_one_letter_code
_entity_poly.pdbx_strand_id
1 'polypeptide(L)'
;MAGGHGAPSVRGFYDRHLVGQFFPEDVVFTPVSRTVDDHQIVDEIVISFTHTRAIDFRLPGVPVTGVEQARLVLDPSLEYRTQY
;
A
#
# COMPACT_ATOMS: atom_id res chain seq x y z
N MET A 1 -5.76 12.35 -1.84
CA MET A 1 -5.70 11.60 -0.57
C MET A 1 -5.84 10.12 -0.88
N ALA A 2 -4.92 9.27 -0.42
CA ALA A 2 -5.09 7.83 -0.53
C ALA A 2 -6.23 7.36 0.39
N GLY A 3 -7.02 6.38 -0.02
CA GLY A 3 -8.04 5.73 0.83
C GLY A 3 -9.46 6.31 0.80
N GLY A 4 -9.63 7.62 0.54
CA GLY A 4 -10.94 8.30 0.50
C GLY A 4 -11.53 8.63 1.88
N HIS A 5 -12.54 9.53 1.92
CA HIS A 5 -13.24 9.92 3.16
C HIS A 5 -14.77 9.72 3.03
N GLY A 6 -15.34 8.92 3.93
CA GLY A 6 -16.74 8.48 3.85
C GLY A 6 -16.98 7.35 2.84
N ALA A 7 -18.05 6.57 3.04
CA ALA A 7 -18.29 5.34 2.29
C ALA A 7 -18.25 5.50 0.74
N PRO A 8 -18.84 6.54 0.12
CA PRO A 8 -18.79 6.70 -1.34
C PRO A 8 -17.37 6.96 -1.86
N SER A 9 -16.57 7.74 -1.12
CA SER A 9 -15.20 8.05 -1.51
C SER A 9 -14.29 6.84 -1.36
N VAL A 10 -14.44 6.08 -0.25
CA VAL A 10 -13.71 4.83 -0.02
C VAL A 10 -14.02 3.82 -1.14
N ARG A 11 -15.31 3.65 -1.49
CA ARG A 11 -15.68 2.78 -2.60
C ARG A 11 -15.04 3.21 -3.92
N GLY A 12 -15.12 4.51 -4.23
CA GLY A 12 -14.49 5.05 -5.44
C GLY A 12 -12.97 4.90 -5.46
N PHE A 13 -12.31 4.94 -4.30
CA PHE A 13 -10.88 4.69 -4.18
C PHE A 13 -10.55 3.23 -4.51
N TYR A 14 -11.27 2.26 -3.91
CA TYR A 14 -11.04 0.84 -4.14
C TYR A 14 -11.27 0.45 -5.60
N ASP A 15 -12.36 0.96 -6.20
CA ASP A 15 -12.74 0.70 -7.59
C ASP A 15 -11.71 1.23 -8.59
N ARG A 16 -11.19 2.44 -8.35
CA ARG A 16 -10.33 3.12 -9.33
C ARG A 16 -8.84 2.95 -9.12
N HIS A 17 -8.38 2.74 -7.89
CA HIS A 17 -6.94 2.80 -7.57
C HIS A 17 -6.40 1.52 -6.94
N LEU A 18 -7.24 0.68 -6.34
CA LEU A 18 -6.77 -0.49 -5.60
C LEU A 18 -7.05 -1.80 -6.34
N VAL A 19 -8.32 -2.18 -6.43
CA VAL A 19 -8.74 -3.49 -6.97
C VAL A 19 -8.43 -3.55 -8.46
N GLY A 20 -7.61 -4.52 -8.88
CA GLY A 20 -7.20 -4.72 -10.28
C GLY A 20 -6.14 -3.77 -10.82
N GLN A 21 -5.81 -2.69 -10.10
CA GLN A 21 -4.79 -1.71 -10.50
C GLN A 21 -3.48 -1.87 -9.70
N PHE A 22 -3.58 -2.22 -8.42
CA PHE A 22 -2.45 -2.25 -7.48
C PHE A 22 -1.73 -3.59 -7.33
N PHE A 23 -2.38 -4.72 -7.60
CA PHE A 23 -1.85 -6.04 -7.28
C PHE A 23 -1.26 -6.72 -8.53
N PRO A 24 0.06 -6.63 -8.77
CA PRO A 24 0.77 -7.54 -9.66
C PRO A 24 0.51 -9.00 -9.33
N GLU A 25 0.67 -9.88 -10.32
CA GLU A 25 0.46 -11.32 -10.14
C GLU A 25 1.41 -11.94 -9.11
N ASP A 26 2.57 -11.33 -8.87
CA ASP A 26 3.62 -11.77 -7.96
C ASP A 26 3.59 -11.08 -6.59
N VAL A 27 2.51 -10.37 -6.24
CA VAL A 27 2.43 -9.64 -4.98
C VAL A 27 2.47 -10.59 -3.76
N VAL A 28 3.35 -10.30 -2.80
CA VAL A 28 3.50 -11.03 -1.54
C VAL A 28 3.27 -10.08 -0.36
N PHE A 29 2.41 -10.49 0.56
CA PHE A 29 2.16 -9.80 1.82
C PHE A 29 2.87 -10.55 2.95
N THR A 30 3.90 -9.94 3.53
CA THR A 30 4.61 -10.47 4.68
C THR A 30 4.24 -9.66 5.92
N PRO A 31 3.42 -10.19 6.84
CA PRO A 31 3.12 -9.49 8.09
C PRO A 31 4.39 -9.40 8.95
N VAL A 32 4.63 -8.24 9.53
CA VAL A 32 5.75 -7.97 10.44
C VAL A 32 5.26 -7.91 11.86
N SER A 33 4.24 -7.10 12.13
CA SER A 33 3.67 -6.92 13.46
C SER A 33 2.19 -6.55 13.39
N ARG A 34 1.44 -6.84 14.45
CA ARG A 34 0.08 -6.38 14.67
C ARG A 34 -0.07 -5.90 16.10
N THR A 35 -0.52 -4.67 16.26
CA THR A 35 -0.89 -4.10 17.56
C THR A 35 -2.40 -3.88 17.59
N VAL A 36 -3.04 -4.29 18.69
CA VAL A 36 -4.50 -4.19 18.86
C VAL A 36 -4.81 -3.55 20.21
N ASP A 37 -5.71 -2.58 20.20
CA ASP A 37 -6.34 -2.00 21.40
C ASP A 37 -7.87 -1.92 21.22
N ASP A 38 -8.59 -1.39 22.20
CA ASP A 38 -10.07 -1.29 22.19
C ASP A 38 -10.63 -0.34 21.12
N HIS A 39 -9.77 0.43 20.45
CA HIS A 39 -10.15 1.48 19.51
C HIS A 39 -9.60 1.25 18.10
N GLN A 40 -8.47 0.54 17.95
CA GLN A 40 -7.78 0.42 16.68
C GLN A 40 -6.97 -0.88 16.53
N ILE A 41 -6.72 -1.21 15.26
CA ILE A 41 -5.81 -2.27 14.84
C ILE A 41 -4.75 -1.60 13.95
N VAL A 42 -3.49 -1.87 14.27
CA VAL A 42 -2.32 -1.38 13.56
C VAL A 42 -1.57 -2.58 13.02
N ASP A 43 -1.52 -2.72 11.68
CA ASP A 43 -0.81 -3.79 10.99
C ASP A 43 0.42 -3.24 10.28
N GLU A 44 1.58 -3.80 10.62
CA GLU A 44 2.82 -3.62 9.85
C GLU A 44 2.99 -4.76 8.87
N ILE A 45 3.03 -4.42 7.59
CA ILE A 45 3.12 -5.40 6.51
C ILE A 45 4.20 -4.94 5.54
N VAL A 46 5.07 -5.86 5.12
CA VAL A 46 5.92 -5.70 3.95
C VAL A 46 5.17 -6.23 2.74
N ILE A 47 4.94 -5.36 1.76
CA ILE A 47 4.39 -5.73 0.46
C ILE A 47 5.52 -5.76 -0.55
N SER A 48 5.77 -6.92 -1.16
CA SER A 48 6.81 -7.12 -2.17
C SER A 48 6.19 -7.53 -3.49
N PHE A 49 6.67 -6.96 -4.58
CA PHE A 49 6.20 -7.21 -5.95
C PHE A 49 7.21 -6.65 -6.96
N THR A 50 7.14 -7.14 -8.19
CA THR A 50 7.84 -6.51 -9.32
C THR A 50 7.05 -5.29 -9.79
N HIS A 51 7.66 -4.09 -9.73
CA HIS A 51 7.00 -2.86 -10.14
C HIS A 51 6.87 -2.78 -11.67
N THR A 52 5.80 -3.37 -12.20
CA THR A 52 5.49 -3.52 -13.64
C THR A 52 4.47 -2.50 -14.16
N ARG A 53 3.78 -1.80 -13.26
CA ARG A 53 2.74 -0.80 -13.59
C ARG A 53 2.82 0.37 -12.63
N ALA A 54 2.44 1.56 -13.09
CA ALA A 54 2.43 2.75 -12.26
C ALA A 54 1.39 2.63 -11.13
N ILE A 55 1.78 3.02 -9.92
CA ILE A 55 0.94 2.96 -8.72
C ILE A 55 0.77 4.39 -8.18
N ASP A 56 -0.21 5.11 -8.70
CA ASP A 56 -0.41 6.54 -8.46
C ASP A 56 -0.71 6.89 -6.99
N PHE A 57 -1.52 6.08 -6.32
CA PHE A 57 -1.95 6.38 -4.95
C PHE A 57 -0.88 6.11 -3.88
N ARG A 58 0.14 5.28 -4.18
CA ARG A 58 1.17 4.87 -3.23
C ARG A 58 2.59 5.32 -3.61
N LEU A 59 2.87 5.38 -4.91
CA LEU A 59 4.15 5.78 -5.51
C LEU A 59 3.93 6.89 -6.56
N PRO A 60 3.32 8.04 -6.18
CA PRO A 60 2.99 9.11 -7.13
C PRO A 60 4.25 9.63 -7.82
N GLY A 61 4.25 9.60 -9.16
CA GLY A 61 5.35 10.11 -9.98
C GLY A 61 6.57 9.19 -10.09
N VAL A 62 6.54 8.00 -9.48
CA VAL A 62 7.60 7.00 -9.67
C VAL A 62 7.31 6.20 -10.95
N PRO A 63 8.18 6.26 -11.97
CA PRO A 63 8.02 5.44 -13.17
C PRO A 63 8.10 3.95 -12.84
N VAL A 64 7.52 3.10 -13.69
CA VAL A 64 7.69 1.65 -13.64
C VAL A 64 9.18 1.33 -13.60
N THR A 65 9.63 0.68 -12.52
CA THR A 65 11.07 0.46 -12.28
C THR A 65 11.52 -0.94 -12.69
N GLY A 66 10.61 -1.92 -12.78
CA GLY A 66 10.94 -3.30 -13.15
C GLY A 66 11.81 -4.05 -12.14
N VAL A 67 12.04 -3.51 -10.94
CA VAL A 67 12.82 -4.15 -9.87
C VAL A 67 11.91 -4.90 -8.89
N GLU A 68 12.44 -6.00 -8.33
CA GLU A 68 11.73 -6.95 -7.45
C GLU A 68 11.59 -6.46 -5.99
N GLN A 69 12.14 -5.29 -5.64
CA GLN A 69 12.30 -4.90 -4.22
C GLN A 69 11.63 -3.56 -3.89
N ALA A 70 10.31 -3.48 -4.06
CA ALA A 70 9.56 -2.53 -3.24
C ALA A 70 9.43 -3.13 -1.84
N ARG A 71 10.13 -2.59 -0.84
CA ARG A 71 9.87 -2.90 0.59
C ARG A 71 9.02 -1.79 1.15
N LEU A 72 7.70 -1.99 1.10
CA LEU A 72 6.77 -1.02 1.66
C LEU A 72 6.42 -1.41 3.09
N VAL A 73 6.90 -0.65 4.08
CA VAL A 73 6.48 -0.81 5.49
C VAL A 73 5.21 0.00 5.72
N LEU A 74 4.11 -0.67 6.04
CA LEU A 74 2.88 -0.03 6.48
C LEU A 74 2.90 0.10 8.00
N ASP A 75 3.69 1.00 8.59
CA ASP A 75 3.63 1.22 10.03
C ASP A 75 2.83 2.51 10.34
N PRO A 76 1.62 2.41 10.92
CA PRO A 76 0.82 3.56 11.37
C PRO A 76 1.44 4.33 12.55
N SER A 77 2.40 3.76 13.26
CA SER A 77 3.07 4.33 14.44
C SER A 77 4.38 5.07 14.10
N LEU A 78 4.94 4.83 12.91
CA LEU A 78 6.10 5.56 12.41
C LEU A 78 5.67 6.69 11.45
N GLU A 79 6.18 7.90 11.67
CA GLU A 79 6.10 8.97 10.67
C GLU A 79 6.62 8.44 9.31
N TYR A 80 5.80 8.58 8.27
CA TYR A 80 6.04 8.12 6.90
C TYR A 80 7.49 8.37 6.44
N ARG A 81 8.36 7.35 6.52
CA ARG A 81 9.70 7.36 5.89
C ARG A 81 9.74 6.30 4.81
N THR A 82 9.61 6.73 3.56
CA THR A 82 9.97 5.91 2.40
C THR A 82 11.49 5.90 2.29
N GLN A 83 12.14 4.75 2.51
CA GLN A 83 13.53 4.54 2.08
C GLN A 83 13.50 3.83 0.73
N TYR A 84 14.25 4.39 -0.23
CA TYR A 84 14.44 3.86 -1.59
C TYR A 84 15.68 2.96 -1.65
#